data_AF-A0A0B2V3B8-F1
#
_entry.id   AF-A0A0B2V3B8-F1
#
_cell.length_a   1.000
_cell.length_b   1.000
_cell.length_c   1.000
_cell.angle_alpha   90.00
_cell.angle_beta   90.00
_cell.angle_gamma   90.00
#
_symmetry.space_group_name_H-M   'P 1'
#
loop_
_entity.id
_entity.type
_entity.pdbx_description
1 polymer ?
#
loop_
_entity_poly.entity_id
_entity_poly.type
_entity_poly.pdbx_seq_one_letter_code
_entity_poly.pdbx_strand_id
1 'polypeptide(L)'
;TGESALHVVARSCSSEAARLMLEHLLKTLSPAEIKEFVNARTFEDGLTAVHYAAEITHERLHSPGEDGRLINTLIDYGGLLDIPRWTQPTRTLRNL
;
A
#
# COMPACT_ATOMS: atom_id res chain seq x y z
N THR A 1 -10.24 -0.66 11.42
CA THR A 1 -9.07 -0.99 10.59
C THR A 1 -9.46 -2.08 9.60
N GLY A 2 -8.99 -1.97 8.35
CA GLY A 2 -9.24 -2.91 7.25
C GLY A 2 -7.94 -3.27 6.53
N GLU A 3 -6.87 -3.39 7.31
CA GLU A 3 -5.52 -3.59 6.78
C GLU A 3 -5.36 -5.03 6.28
N SER A 4 -4.96 -5.18 5.02
CA SER A 4 -4.50 -6.47 4.50
C SER A 4 -3.07 -6.77 4.96
N ALA A 5 -2.64 -8.02 4.80
CA ALA A 5 -1.26 -8.43 5.08
C ALA A 5 -0.23 -7.57 4.31
N LEU A 6 -0.56 -7.14 3.08
CA LEU A 6 0.33 -6.29 2.29
C LEU A 6 0.52 -4.90 2.90
N HIS A 7 -0.51 -4.33 3.55
CA HIS A 7 -0.37 -3.06 4.28
C HIS A 7 0.65 -3.18 5.42
N VAL A 8 0.58 -4.28 6.15
CA VAL A 8 1.48 -4.54 7.28
C VAL A 8 2.92 -4.70 6.79
N VAL A 9 3.13 -5.43 5.69
CA VAL A 9 4.45 -5.59 5.07
C VAL A 9 4.99 -4.26 4.52
N ALA A 10 4.15 -3.45 3.88
CA ALA A 10 4.56 -2.15 3.38
C ALA A 10 5.01 -1.23 4.53
N ARG A 11 4.28 -1.24 5.66
CA ARG A 11 4.62 -0.46 6.85
C ARG A 11 5.99 -0.80 7.44
N SER A 12 6.40 -2.07 7.35
CA SER A 12 7.69 -2.54 7.84
C SER A 12 8.82 -2.37 6.82
N CYS A 13 8.58 -1.71 5.68
CA CYS A 13 9.57 -1.52 4.62
C CYS A 13 10.17 -2.83 4.06
N SER A 14 9.51 -3.98 4.22
CA SER A 14 10.10 -5.25 3.77
C SER A 14 9.81 -5.51 2.29
N SER A 15 10.67 -5.00 1.42
CA SER A 15 10.56 -5.17 -0.04
C SER A 15 10.54 -6.65 -0.46
N GLU A 16 11.37 -7.48 0.17
CA GLU A 16 11.47 -8.91 -0.14
C GLU A 16 10.21 -9.68 0.31
N ALA A 17 9.68 -9.38 1.49
CA ALA A 17 8.44 -10.01 1.95
C ALA A 17 7.26 -9.62 1.05
N ALA A 18 7.20 -8.36 0.58
CA ALA A 18 6.16 -7.92 -0.37
C ALA A 18 6.26 -8.71 -1.68
N ARG A 19 7.47 -8.83 -2.23
CA ARG A 19 7.74 -9.60 -3.45
C ARG A 19 7.31 -11.06 -3.31
N LEU A 20 7.80 -11.76 -2.29
CA LEU A 20 7.48 -13.17 -2.07
C LEU A 20 5.98 -13.41 -1.86
N MET A 21 5.29 -12.50 -1.16
CA MET A 21 3.85 -12.56 -0.97
C MET A 21 3.10 -12.45 -2.30
N LEU A 22 3.42 -11.44 -3.10
CA LEU A 22 2.73 -11.20 -4.38
C LEU A 22 3.05 -12.28 -5.41
N GLU A 23 4.30 -12.77 -5.47
CA GLU A 23 4.68 -13.93 -6.29
C GLU A 23 3.92 -15.19 -5.90
N HIS A 24 3.69 -15.40 -4.60
CA HIS A 24 2.89 -16.51 -4.14
C HIS A 24 1.43 -16.39 -4.57
N LEU A 25 0.84 -15.19 -4.41
CA LEU A 25 -0.56 -14.93 -4.78
C LEU A 25 -0.80 -15.05 -6.28
N LEU A 26 0.17 -14.68 -7.14
CA LEU A 26 0.09 -14.87 -8.59
C LEU A 26 -0.08 -16.33 -9.04
N LYS A 27 0.22 -17.31 -8.16
CA LYS A 27 -0.01 -18.73 -8.47
C LYS A 27 -1.49 -19.10 -8.46
N THR A 28 -2.32 -18.30 -7.80
CA THR A 28 -3.75 -18.59 -7.58
C THR A 28 -4.67 -17.48 -8.05
N LEU A 29 -4.16 -16.24 -8.14
CA LEU A 29 -4.92 -15.06 -8.55
C LEU A 29 -4.46 -14.59 -9.94
N SER A 30 -5.42 -14.09 -10.71
CA SER A 30 -5.15 -13.41 -11.97
C SER A 30 -4.41 -12.08 -11.74
N PRO A 31 -3.73 -11.53 -12.77
CA PRO A 31 -3.11 -10.22 -12.67
C PRO A 31 -4.09 -9.09 -12.28
N ALA A 32 -5.36 -9.20 -12.67
CA ALA A 32 -6.40 -8.24 -12.31
C ALA A 32 -6.74 -8.30 -10.81
N GLU A 33 -6.87 -9.51 -10.24
CA GLU A 33 -7.12 -9.71 -8.81
C GLU A 33 -5.91 -9.29 -7.96
N ILE A 34 -4.68 -9.50 -8.45
CA ILE A 34 -3.47 -8.98 -7.80
C ILE A 34 -3.48 -7.45 -7.79
N LYS A 35 -3.81 -6.82 -8.93
CA LYS A 35 -3.92 -5.37 -9.01
C LYS A 35 -4.98 -4.85 -8.03
N GLU A 36 -6.13 -5.52 -7.92
CA GLU A 36 -7.17 -5.16 -6.95
C GLU A 36 -6.65 -5.30 -5.51
N PHE A 37 -5.96 -6.40 -5.21
CA PHE A 37 -5.38 -6.64 -3.88
C PHE A 37 -4.33 -5.60 -3.49
N VAL A 38 -3.42 -5.23 -4.40
CA VAL A 38 -2.38 -4.21 -4.15
C VAL A 38 -3.00 -2.84 -3.89
N ASN A 39 -4.11 -2.53 -4.56
CA ASN A 39 -4.85 -1.28 -4.43
C ASN A 39 -5.98 -1.34 -3.40
N ALA A 40 -6.08 -2.43 -2.63
CA ALA A 40 -7.08 -2.56 -1.57
C ALA A 40 -6.94 -1.42 -0.56
N ARG A 41 -8.08 -0.85 -0.16
CA ARG A 41 -8.14 0.31 0.73
C ARG A 41 -8.49 -0.10 2.15
N THR A 42 -7.87 0.54 3.14
CA THR A 42 -8.31 0.43 4.53
C THR A 42 -9.69 1.05 4.72
N PHE A 43 -10.47 0.52 5.68
CA PHE A 43 -11.87 0.94 5.87
C PHE A 43 -12.06 2.34 6.48
N GLU A 44 -11.06 2.90 7.14
CA GLU A 44 -11.20 4.17 7.87
C GLU A 44 -10.73 5.35 7.02
N ASP A 45 -9.52 5.22 6.51
CA ASP A 45 -8.82 6.30 5.81
C ASP A 45 -8.71 6.06 4.31
N GLY A 46 -9.07 4.87 3.83
CA GLY A 46 -8.92 4.52 2.43
C GLY A 46 -7.46 4.43 1.97
N LEU A 47 -6.54 4.12 2.86
CA LEU A 47 -5.12 4.00 2.53
C LEU A 47 -4.86 2.68 1.81
N THR A 48 -3.90 2.68 0.89
CA THR A 48 -3.41 1.48 0.18
C THR A 48 -2.00 1.14 0.63
N ALA A 49 -1.47 -0.03 0.26
CA ALA A 49 -0.07 -0.39 0.56
C ALA A 49 0.96 0.65 0.07
N VAL A 50 0.68 1.31 -1.06
CA VAL A 50 1.51 2.41 -1.59
C VAL A 50 1.57 3.60 -0.63
N HIS A 51 0.45 3.96 0.01
CA HIS A 51 0.45 5.03 1.02
C HIS A 51 1.37 4.70 2.20
N TYR A 52 1.33 3.45 2.68
CA TYR A 52 2.18 3.01 3.79
C TYR A 52 3.66 3.02 3.38
N ALA A 53 3.97 2.61 2.14
CA ALA A 53 5.34 2.65 1.63
C ALA A 53 5.86 4.10 1.45
N ALA A 54 5.00 5.04 1.08
CA ALA A 54 5.37 6.45 0.92
C ALA A 54 5.67 7.15 2.26
N GLU A 55 5.15 6.64 3.38
CA GLU A 55 5.38 7.18 4.73
C GLU A 55 6.61 6.59 5.43
N ILE A 56 7.41 5.76 4.74
CA ILE A 56 8.61 5.15 5.30
C ILE A 56 9.65 6.23 5.60
N THR A 57 10.11 6.27 6.85
CA THR A 57 11.22 7.13 7.28
C THR A 57 12.54 6.37 7.23
N HIS A 58 13.65 7.12 7.25
CA HIS A 58 14.99 6.53 7.20
C HIS A 58 15.25 5.53 8.34
N GLU A 59 14.67 5.72 9.52
CA GLU A 59 14.86 4.79 10.65
C GLU A 59 14.20 3.42 10.44
N ARG A 60 13.29 3.30 9.47
CA ARG A 60 12.58 2.05 9.15
C ARG A 60 13.23 1.25 8.03
N LEU A 61 14.30 1.77 7.43
CA LEU A 61 15.06 1.06 6.41
C LEU A 61 15.93 -0.01 7.08
N HIS A 62 15.87 -1.24 6.58
CA HIS A 62 16.85 -2.27 6.97
C HIS A 62 18.13 -2.14 6.15
N SER A 63 18.03 -1.60 4.93
CA SER A 63 19.16 -1.42 4.02
C SER A 63 18.96 -0.20 3.11
N PRO A 64 20.04 0.40 2.57
CA PRO A 64 19.92 1.51 1.64
C PRO A 64 19.04 1.19 0.42
N GLY A 65 18.10 2.11 0.12
CA GLY A 65 17.20 2.04 -1.04
C GLY A 65 16.13 0.95 -0.99
N GLU A 66 15.86 0.38 0.19
CA GLU A 66 14.83 -0.65 0.36
C GLU A 66 13.41 -0.12 0.14
N ASP A 67 13.14 1.11 0.58
CA ASP A 67 11.93 1.88 0.30
C ASP A 67 11.68 2.01 -1.20
N GLY A 68 12.70 2.39 -1.97
CA GLY A 68 12.62 2.48 -3.42
C GLY A 68 12.31 1.12 -4.07
N ARG A 69 12.94 0.04 -3.57
CA ARG A 69 12.63 -1.32 -4.02
C ARG A 69 11.20 -1.73 -3.70
N LEU A 70 10.71 -1.40 -2.50
CA LEU A 70 9.33 -1.68 -2.12
C LEU A 70 8.33 -0.94 -3.01
N ILE A 71 8.53 0.36 -3.24
CA ILE A 71 7.67 1.16 -4.13
C ILE A 71 7.67 0.59 -5.55
N ASN A 72 8.84 0.25 -6.09
CA ASN A 72 8.94 -0.36 -7.42
C ASN A 72 8.21 -1.71 -7.46
N THR A 73 8.39 -2.57 -6.46
CA THR A 73 7.64 -3.83 -6.34
C THR A 73 6.13 -3.59 -6.33
N LEU A 74 5.63 -2.59 -5.59
CA LEU A 74 4.19 -2.31 -5.59
C LEU A 74 3.70 -1.84 -6.96
N ILE A 75 4.46 -0.98 -7.66
CA ILE A 75 4.13 -0.48 -9.00
C ILE A 75 4.14 -1.61 -10.03
N ASP A 76 5.16 -2.48 -10.01
CA ASP A 76 5.30 -3.61 -10.93
C ASP A 76 4.11 -4.58 -10.86
N TYR A 77 3.47 -4.66 -9.68
CA TYR A 77 2.29 -5.49 -9.44
C TYR A 77 0.96 -4.71 -9.55
N GLY A 78 1.00 -3.50 -10.12
CA GLY A 78 -0.18 -2.71 -10.46
C GLY A 78 -0.63 -1.71 -9.40
N GLY A 79 0.20 -1.41 -8.41
CA GLY A 79 -0.03 -0.37 -7.42
C GLY A 79 -0.12 1.02 -8.04
N LEU A 80 -1.16 1.76 -7.67
CA LEU A 80 -1.46 3.08 -8.20
C LEU A 80 -0.99 4.17 -7.23
N LEU A 81 -0.35 5.21 -7.77
CA LEU A 81 0.19 6.35 -7.01
C LEU A 81 -0.83 7.51 -6.86
N ASP A 82 -1.87 7.51 -7.67
CA ASP A 82 -2.85 8.60 -7.79
C ASP A 82 -4.14 8.35 -6.99
N ILE A 83 -4.18 7.26 -6.23
CA ILE A 83 -5.30 6.94 -5.35
C ILE A 83 -5.33 7.93 -4.18
N PRO A 84 -6.37 8.77 -4.02
CA PRO A 84 -6.45 9.69 -2.89
C PRO A 84 -6.81 8.96 -1.60
N ARG A 85 -6.29 9.43 -0.45
CA ARG A 85 -6.84 9.10 0.88
C ARG A 85 -8.28 9.61 0.98
N TRP A 86 -9.14 8.91 1.72
CA TRP A 86 -10.45 9.46 2.07
C TRP A 86 -10.27 10.61 3.05
N THR A 87 -10.71 11.79 2.62
CA THR A 87 -10.89 12.93 3.52
C THR A 87 -12.30 12.88 4.08
N GLN A 88 -12.44 12.93 5.40
CA GLN A 88 -13.75 13.22 5.99
C GLN A 88 -14.25 14.56 5.41
N PRO A 89 -15.54 14.70 5.05
CA PRO A 89 -16.06 16.00 4.66
C PRO A 89 -15.81 16.97 5.82
N THR A 90 -15.05 18.03 5.54
CA THR A 90 -14.85 19.13 6.49
C THR A 90 -16.21 19.57 7.01
N ARG A 91 -16.41 19.53 8.34
CA ARG A 91 -17.59 20.09 9.02
C ARG A 91 -17.58 21.62 8.89
N THR A 92 -17.82 22.09 7.67
CA THR A 92 -18.01 23.48 7.28
C THR A 92 -19.06 23.36 6.19
N LEU A 93 -20.34 23.19 6.51
CA LEU A 93 -21.27 24.27 6.79
C LEU A 93 -22.49 23.67 7.52
N ARG A 94 -22.54 23.78 8.84
CA ARG A 94 -23.79 23.80 9.61
C ARG A 94 -23.73 25.07 10.43
N ASN A 95 -24.01 26.20 9.78
CA ASN A 95 -24.35 27.50 10.35
C ASN A 95 -24.44 28.50 9.17
N LEU A 96 -25.40 28.29 8.28
CA LEU A 96 -26.05 29.32 7.48
C LEU A 96 -27.53 28.95 7.38
#